data_AF-A0AAV2TBJ8-F1
#
_entry.id   AF-A0AAV2TBJ8-F1
#
_cell.length_a   1.000
_cell.length_b   1.000
_cell.length_c   1.000
_cell.angle_alpha   90.00
_cell.angle_beta   90.00
_cell.angle_gamma   90.00
#
_symmetry.space_group_name_H-M   'P 1'
#
loop_
_entity.id
_entity.type
_entity.pdbx_description
1 polymer ?
#
loop_
_entity_poly.entity_id
_entity_poly.type
_entity_poly.pdbx_seq_one_letter_code
_entity_poly.pdbx_strand_id
1 'polypeptide(L)'
;MLSVNLKDKIPAHDRSMVIYSFSCCCSEEYVGRTTRRLSERIKEHHPAWLQTGVIKSVRSSIVDHLVQTNHQTDRNKAFQIVYSVPNRNPNGVKKQLLAIAESIAIRLRNPSLCAQKQCVRALNLPWPKFTPSLPTQMHWDAMT
;
A
#
# COMPACT_ATOMS: atom_id res chain seq x y z
N MET A 1 -25.20 -25.78 -11.29
CA MET A 1 -24.96 -25.64 -9.84
C MET A 1 -24.28 -24.30 -9.58
N LEU A 2 -24.98 -23.36 -8.94
CA LEU A 2 -24.40 -22.07 -8.51
C LEU A 2 -23.61 -22.29 -7.22
N SER A 3 -22.28 -22.18 -7.28
CA SER A 3 -21.42 -22.18 -6.10
C SER A 3 -21.56 -20.84 -5.38
N VAL A 4 -22.52 -20.74 -4.46
CA VAL A 4 -22.68 -19.57 -3.59
C VAL A 4 -21.52 -19.57 -2.60
N ASN A 5 -20.57 -18.66 -2.77
CA ASN A 5 -19.44 -18.51 -1.85
C ASN A 5 -19.93 -17.81 -0.57
N LEU A 6 -20.58 -18.59 0.31
CA LEU A 6 -21.15 -18.23 1.62
C LEU A 6 -20.06 -18.09 2.71
N LYS A 7 -18.90 -17.54 2.37
CA LYS A 7 -17.94 -17.12 3.39
C LYS A 7 -18.10 -15.62 3.59
N ASP A 8 -18.50 -15.25 4.81
CA ASP A 8 -18.54 -13.86 5.23
C ASP A 8 -17.24 -13.16 4.87
N LYS A 9 -17.36 -12.01 4.19
CA LYS A 9 -16.19 -11.23 3.80
C LYS A 9 -15.54 -10.70 5.08
N ILE A 10 -14.35 -11.20 5.39
CA ILE A 10 -13.56 -10.70 6.51
C ILE A 10 -13.37 -9.17 6.33
N PRO A 11 -13.74 -8.36 7.34
CA PRO A 11 -13.56 -6.91 7.31
C PRO A 11 -12.10 -6.54 7.03
N ALA A 12 -11.85 -5.44 6.33
CA ALA A 12 -10.50 -5.05 5.91
C ALA A 12 -9.48 -5.02 7.07
N HIS A 13 -9.87 -4.47 8.22
CA HIS A 13 -9.02 -4.37 9.40
C HIS A 13 -8.64 -5.73 10.02
N ASP A 14 -9.42 -6.77 9.77
CA ASP A 14 -9.18 -8.12 10.32
C ASP A 14 -8.42 -9.03 9.33
N ARG A 15 -8.17 -8.55 8.11
CA ARG A 15 -7.38 -9.31 7.13
C ARG A 15 -5.90 -9.33 7.53
N SER A 16 -5.30 -10.50 7.30
CA SER A 16 -3.87 -10.74 7.41
C SER A 16 -3.29 -11.09 6.04
N MET A 17 -1.96 -11.14 5.94
CA MET A 17 -1.24 -11.39 4.68
C MET A 17 -1.63 -10.39 3.58
N VAL A 18 -1.53 -9.09 3.92
CA VAL A 18 -1.93 -7.99 3.03
C VAL A 18 -0.80 -7.00 2.80
N ILE A 19 -0.86 -6.34 1.65
CA ILE A 19 -0.20 -5.08 1.37
C ILE A 19 -1.22 -3.98 1.64
N TYR A 20 -0.83 -2.98 2.42
CA TYR A 20 -1.65 -1.81 2.73
C TYR A 20 -0.92 -0.54 2.34
N SER A 21 -1.69 0.52 2.10
CA SER A 21 -1.19 1.88 1.99
C SER A 21 -1.73 2.73 3.13
N PHE A 22 -0.95 3.74 3.49
CA PHE A 22 -1.38 4.87 4.30
C PHE A 22 -1.27 6.14 3.44
N SER A 23 -2.32 6.95 3.46
CA SER A 23 -2.33 8.26 2.77
C SER A 23 -2.66 9.36 3.78
N CYS A 24 -1.85 10.43 3.77
CA CYS A 24 -2.07 11.61 4.59
C CYS A 24 -2.81 12.71 3.81
N CYS A 25 -3.43 13.66 4.52
CA CYS A 25 -4.10 14.81 3.90
C CYS A 25 -3.15 15.70 3.08
N CYS A 26 -1.85 15.69 3.39
CA CYS A 26 -0.81 16.40 2.63
C CYS A 26 -0.26 15.59 1.44
N SER A 27 -0.96 14.54 0.99
CA SER A 27 -0.57 13.66 -0.12
C SER A 27 0.70 12.83 0.11
N GLU A 28 1.27 12.85 1.31
CA GLU A 28 2.33 11.92 1.69
C GLU A 28 1.77 10.51 1.83
N GLU A 29 2.51 9.53 1.32
CA GLU A 29 2.05 8.16 1.20
C GLU A 29 3.08 7.17 1.72
N TYR A 30 2.59 6.08 2.32
CA TYR A 30 3.37 4.92 2.73
C TYR A 30 2.74 3.65 2.16
N VAL A 31 3.58 2.68 1.78
CA VAL A 31 3.15 1.31 1.45
C VAL A 31 3.91 0.35 2.36
N GLY A 32 3.19 -0.60 2.94
CA GLY A 32 3.80 -1.65 3.74
C GLY A 32 3.05 -2.97 3.64
N ARG A 33 3.68 -4.03 4.12
CA ARG A 33 3.07 -5.36 4.26
C ARG A 33 2.87 -5.76 5.71
N THR A 34 1.93 -6.67 5.93
CA THR A 34 1.74 -7.33 7.23
C THR A 34 1.34 -8.80 7.07
N THR A 35 1.96 -9.67 7.86
CA THR A 35 1.51 -11.07 8.04
C THR A 35 0.49 -11.20 9.16
N ARG A 36 0.34 -10.16 10.00
CA ARG A 36 -0.60 -10.04 11.12
C ARG A 36 -1.88 -9.33 10.65
N ARG A 37 -2.85 -9.10 11.55
CA ARG A 37 -4.06 -8.34 11.20
C ARG A 37 -3.68 -6.89 10.86
N LEU A 38 -4.36 -6.29 9.90
CA LEU A 38 -4.14 -4.89 9.54
C LEU A 38 -4.40 -3.96 10.74
N SER A 39 -5.41 -4.25 11.57
CA SER A 39 -5.72 -3.50 12.79
C SER A 39 -4.55 -3.44 13.78
N GLU A 40 -3.80 -4.52 13.94
CA GLU A 40 -2.59 -4.55 14.79
C GLU A 40 -1.52 -3.62 14.22
N ARG A 41 -1.34 -3.64 12.89
CA ARG A 41 -0.35 -2.78 12.24
C ARG A 41 -0.74 -1.30 12.26
N ILE A 42 -2.02 -0.98 12.18
CA ILE A 42 -2.54 0.38 12.34
C ILE A 42 -2.24 0.91 13.75
N LYS A 43 -2.43 0.11 14.80
CA LYS A 43 -2.11 0.52 16.18
C LYS A 43 -0.63 0.87 16.38
N GLU A 44 0.25 0.19 15.66
CA GLU A 44 1.69 0.45 15.69
C GLU A 44 2.07 1.76 14.96
N HIS A 45 1.33 2.10 13.89
CA HIS A 45 1.52 3.34 13.12
C HIS A 45 0.75 4.54 13.66
N HIS A 46 -0.30 4.31 14.45
CA HIS A 46 -1.13 5.34 15.05
C HIS A 46 -1.35 5.05 16.54
N PRO A 47 -0.30 5.15 17.37
CA PRO A 47 -0.40 4.88 18.79
C PRO A 47 -1.28 5.91 19.51
N ALA A 48 -1.92 5.51 20.61
CA ALA A 48 -2.87 6.35 21.35
C ALA A 48 -2.25 7.67 21.87
N TRP A 49 -0.94 7.68 22.17
CA TRP A 49 -0.25 8.87 22.67
C TRP A 49 -0.13 10.00 21.65
N LEU A 50 -0.33 9.74 20.35
CA LEU A 50 -0.38 10.82 19.34
C LEU A 50 -1.48 11.83 19.65
N GLN A 51 -2.55 11.41 20.33
CA GLN A 51 -3.65 12.30 20.72
C GLN A 51 -3.39 13.06 22.02
N THR A 52 -2.39 12.66 22.80
CA THR A 52 -2.12 13.23 24.13
C THR A 52 -1.06 14.31 24.12
N GLY A 53 -0.46 14.63 22.96
CA GLY A 53 0.62 15.61 22.83
C GLY A 53 1.96 15.18 23.46
N VAL A 54 2.04 13.98 24.04
CA VAL A 54 3.26 13.46 24.66
C VAL A 54 4.00 12.61 23.63
N ILE A 55 5.13 13.11 23.13
CA ILE A 55 5.96 12.38 22.18
C ILE A 55 6.63 11.20 22.89
N LYS A 56 6.39 9.98 22.40
CA LYS A 56 7.10 8.76 22.81
C LYS A 56 7.97 8.24 21.66
N SER A 57 8.53 7.05 21.82
CA SER A 57 9.35 6.37 20.81
C SER A 57 8.65 6.34 19.44
N VAL A 58 9.29 6.98 18.46
CA VAL A 58 8.91 6.97 17.05
C VAL A 58 9.45 5.69 16.41
N ARG A 59 8.55 4.81 15.96
CA ARG A 59 8.89 3.45 15.46
C ARG A 59 8.55 3.21 14.00
N SER A 60 8.07 4.23 13.30
CA SER A 60 7.77 4.15 11.88
C SER A 60 7.76 5.53 11.24
N SER A 61 7.99 5.59 9.93
CA SER A 61 7.92 6.84 9.16
C SER A 61 6.54 7.48 9.17
N ILE A 62 5.46 6.69 9.29
CA ILE A 62 4.11 7.24 9.47
C ILE A 62 4.01 8.00 10.81
N VAL A 63 4.49 7.41 11.91
CA VAL A 63 4.47 8.08 13.22
C VAL A 63 5.34 9.32 13.19
N ASP A 64 6.54 9.23 12.61
CA ASP A 64 7.46 10.36 12.47
C ASP A 64 6.81 11.53 11.71
N HIS A 65 6.22 11.23 10.56
CA HIS A 65 5.48 12.19 9.76
C HIS A 65 4.36 12.87 10.53
N LEU A 66 3.50 12.09 11.21
CA LEU A 66 2.38 12.64 11.98
C LEU A 66 2.84 13.53 13.14
N VAL A 67 3.96 13.19 13.79
CA VAL A 67 4.56 14.01 14.85
C VAL A 67 5.11 15.32 14.29
N GLN A 68 5.85 15.26 13.19
CA GLN A 68 6.50 16.44 12.59
C GLN A 68 5.49 17.43 11.99
N THR A 69 4.42 16.92 11.39
CA THR A 69 3.42 17.75 10.71
C THR A 69 2.23 18.13 11.59
N ASN A 70 2.06 17.44 12.73
CA ASN A 70 0.88 17.54 13.59
C ASN A 70 -0.44 17.30 12.83
N HIS A 71 -0.40 16.54 11.73
CA HIS A 71 -1.59 16.19 10.97
C HIS A 71 -2.45 15.17 11.72
N GLN A 72 -3.75 15.41 11.76
CA GLN A 72 -4.72 14.45 12.28
C GLN A 72 -5.24 13.56 11.16
N THR A 73 -5.35 12.27 11.44
CA THR A 73 -5.75 11.29 10.43
C THR A 73 -6.77 10.29 10.98
N ASP A 74 -7.84 10.04 10.21
CA ASP A 74 -8.79 8.96 10.51
C ASP A 74 -8.17 7.60 10.14
N ARG A 75 -7.91 6.79 11.17
CA ARG A 75 -7.35 5.44 11.06
C ARG A 75 -8.13 4.53 10.10
N ASN A 76 -9.44 4.70 9.98
CA ASN A 76 -10.28 3.86 9.14
C ASN A 76 -10.25 4.27 7.67
N LYS A 77 -9.94 5.55 7.38
CA LYS A 77 -9.92 6.09 6.01
C LYS A 77 -8.52 6.12 5.41
N ALA A 78 -7.52 6.42 6.24
CA ALA A 78 -6.16 6.60 5.78
C ALA A 78 -5.45 5.28 5.46
N PHE A 79 -5.85 4.17 6.09
CA PHE A 79 -5.29 2.87 5.83
C PHE A 79 -6.20 2.07 4.89
N GLN A 80 -5.65 1.64 3.76
CA GLN A 80 -6.37 0.87 2.75
C GLN A 80 -5.60 -0.38 2.33
N ILE A 81 -6.31 -1.47 2.03
CA ILE A 81 -5.69 -2.67 1.48
C ILE A 81 -5.46 -2.48 -0.01
N VAL A 82 -4.21 -2.61 -0.43
CA VAL A 82 -3.80 -2.56 -1.85
C VAL A 82 -3.91 -3.95 -2.47
N TYR A 83 -3.48 -4.98 -1.74
CA TYR A 83 -3.49 -6.36 -2.21
C TYR A 83 -3.57 -7.35 -1.05
N SER A 84 -4.23 -8.49 -1.26
CA SER A 84 -4.31 -9.59 -0.28
C SER A 84 -3.78 -10.87 -0.90
N VAL A 85 -2.84 -11.54 -0.22
CA VAL A 85 -2.30 -12.81 -0.70
C VAL A 85 -3.32 -13.93 -0.47
N PRO A 86 -3.65 -14.73 -1.50
CA PRO A 86 -4.58 -15.85 -1.36
C PRO A 86 -4.18 -16.84 -0.27
N ASN A 87 -5.15 -17.30 0.52
CA ASN A 87 -4.89 -18.22 1.63
C ASN A 87 -4.49 -19.66 1.19
N ARG A 88 -4.64 -19.99 -0.10
CA ARG A 88 -4.32 -21.31 -0.65
C ARG A 88 -2.84 -21.67 -0.68
N ASN A 89 -1.95 -20.68 -0.54
CA ASN A 89 -0.51 -20.89 -0.68
C ASN A 89 0.15 -21.36 0.64
N PRO A 90 1.27 -22.10 0.59
CA PRO A 90 2.10 -22.38 1.76
C PRO A 90 2.61 -21.10 2.43
N ASN A 91 2.87 -21.12 3.74
CA ASN A 91 3.28 -19.93 4.51
C ASN A 91 4.57 -19.28 3.99
N GLY A 92 5.57 -20.08 3.59
CA GLY A 92 6.80 -19.55 2.98
C GLY A 92 6.52 -18.77 1.69
N VAL A 93 5.73 -19.36 0.79
CA VAL A 93 5.32 -18.75 -0.47
C VAL A 93 4.51 -17.47 -0.23
N LYS A 94 3.60 -17.45 0.76
CA LYS A 94 2.84 -16.24 1.11
C LYS A 94 3.74 -15.08 1.51
N LYS A 95 4.72 -15.35 2.39
CA LYS A 95 5.66 -14.33 2.86
C LYS A 95 6.52 -13.77 1.71
N GLN A 96 6.94 -14.64 0.78
CA GLN A 96 7.67 -14.24 -0.41
C GLN A 96 6.80 -13.40 -1.36
N LEU A 97 5.57 -13.83 -1.63
CA LEU A 97 4.61 -13.07 -2.45
C LEU A 97 4.32 -11.69 -1.84
N LEU A 98 4.21 -11.59 -0.51
CA LEU A 98 4.07 -10.29 0.15
C LEU A 98 5.28 -9.39 -0.08
N ALA A 99 6.50 -9.90 0.06
CA ALA A 99 7.70 -9.11 -0.14
C ALA A 99 7.83 -8.63 -1.60
N ILE A 100 7.52 -9.50 -2.57
CA ILE A 100 7.51 -9.17 -3.99
C ILE A 100 6.43 -8.11 -4.28
N ALA A 101 5.20 -8.33 -3.81
CA ALA A 101 4.09 -7.40 -4.04
C ALA A 101 4.33 -6.03 -3.40
N GLU A 102 4.91 -5.99 -2.19
CA GLU A 102 5.35 -4.74 -1.54
C GLU A 102 6.36 -3.99 -2.40
N SER A 103 7.40 -4.70 -2.87
CA SER A 103 8.47 -4.10 -3.68
C SER A 103 7.92 -3.54 -5.00
N ILE A 104 7.01 -4.26 -5.65
CA ILE A 104 6.32 -3.79 -6.86
C ILE A 104 5.47 -2.56 -6.55
N ALA A 105 4.67 -2.59 -5.47
CA ALA A 105 3.81 -1.47 -5.09
C ALA A 105 4.61 -0.21 -4.74
N ILE A 106 5.72 -0.33 -4.01
CA ILE A 106 6.63 0.79 -3.71
C ILE A 106 7.22 1.34 -5.01
N ARG A 107 7.68 0.47 -5.92
CA ARG A 107 8.25 0.90 -7.21
C ARG A 107 7.24 1.64 -8.09
N LEU A 108 6.00 1.14 -8.17
CA LEU A 108 4.96 1.71 -9.03
C LEU A 108 4.38 3.00 -8.46
N ARG A 109 4.13 3.06 -7.14
CA ARG A 109 3.49 4.22 -6.50
C ARG A 109 4.46 5.30 -6.07
N ASN A 110 5.74 4.96 -5.89
CA ASN A 110 6.75 5.86 -5.37
C ASN A 110 6.27 6.64 -4.11
N PRO A 111 5.86 5.96 -3.01
CA PRO A 111 5.27 6.58 -1.81
C PRO A 111 6.27 7.35 -0.91
N SER A 112 6.10 8.66 -0.67
CA SER A 112 7.13 9.54 -0.06
C SER A 112 7.68 9.06 1.30
N LEU A 113 6.86 8.41 2.12
CA LEU A 113 7.21 7.97 3.47
C LEU A 113 7.97 6.63 3.54
N CYS A 114 8.18 5.95 2.41
CA CYS A 114 8.94 4.70 2.37
C CYS A 114 10.45 4.98 2.23
N ALA A 115 11.18 4.97 3.35
CA ALA A 115 12.64 5.09 3.36
C ALA A 115 13.34 4.01 2.52
N GLN A 116 12.71 2.83 2.38
CA GLN A 116 13.23 1.70 1.60
C GLN A 116 13.50 2.01 0.13
N LYS A 117 12.90 3.06 -0.43
CA LYS A 117 13.19 3.52 -1.80
C LYS A 117 14.66 3.81 -2.05
N GLN A 118 15.39 4.22 -1.02
CA GLN A 118 16.80 4.55 -1.13
C GLN A 118 17.70 3.29 -1.19
N CYS A 119 17.20 2.13 -0.78
CA CYS A 119 17.96 0.88 -0.70
C CYS A 119 17.60 -0.14 -1.80
N VAL A 120 16.59 0.12 -2.64
CA VAL A 120 16.29 -0.77 -3.77
C VAL A 120 17.21 -0.42 -4.92
N ARG A 121 18.32 -1.14 -5.07
CA ARG A 121 19.11 -1.09 -6.31
C ARG A 121 18.16 -1.42 -7.46
N ALA A 122 17.96 -0.49 -8.39
CA ALA A 122 17.13 -0.74 -9.55
C ALA A 122 17.68 -1.98 -10.27
N LEU A 123 16.92 -3.06 -10.27
CA LEU A 123 17.24 -4.22 -11.09
C LEU A 123 17.12 -3.77 -12.55
N ASN A 124 18.27 -3.61 -13.21
CA ASN A 124 18.40 -3.39 -14.66
C ASN A 124 18.05 -4.69 -15.38
N LEU A 125 16.77 -5.01 -15.38
CA LEU A 125 16.25 -6.13 -16.14
C LEU A 125 15.83 -5.60 -17.52
N PRO A 126 15.99 -6.41 -18.58
CA PRO A 126 15.53 -6.09 -19.93
C PRO A 126 14.00 -6.18 -19.97
N TRP A 127 13.33 -5.27 -19.26
CA TRP A 127 11.88 -5.21 -19.25
C TRP A 127 11.38 -4.80 -20.64
N PRO A 128 10.28 -5.39 -21.14
CA PRO A 128 9.62 -4.90 -22.34
C PRO A 128 9.21 -3.45 -22.10
N LYS A 129 9.70 -2.54 -22.94
CA LYS A 129 9.29 -1.14 -22.90
C LYS A 129 7.86 -1.08 -23.38
N PHE A 130 6.92 -0.74 -22.49
CA PHE A 130 5.56 -0.43 -22.90
C PHE A 130 5.62 0.88 -23.69
N THR A 131 5.53 0.78 -25.01
CA THR A 131 5.31 1.94 -25.87
C THR A 131 3.80 2.15 -25.91
N PRO A 132 3.26 3.25 -25.36
CA PRO A 132 1.87 3.60 -25.62
C PRO A 132 1.77 3.82 -27.13
N SER A 133 0.96 3.02 -27.81
CA SER A 133 0.61 3.33 -29.19
C SER A 133 -0.06 4.70 -29.20
N LEU A 134 0.51 5.63 -29.96
CA LEU A 134 -0.14 6.90 -30.27
C LEU A 134 -1.53 6.59 -30.84
N PRO A 135 -2.58 7.31 -30.42
CA PRO A 135 -3.89 7.15 -31.05
C PRO A 135 -3.77 7.48 -32.53
N THR A 136 -4.20 6.55 -33.37
CA THR A 136 -4.35 6.74 -34.82
C THR A 136 -5.09 8.05 -35.05
N GLN A 137 -4.40 9.00 -35.67
CA GLN A 137 -4.93 10.31 -36.03
C GLN A 137 -6.07 10.05 -37.03
N MET A 138 -7.32 10.14 -36.57
CA MET A 138 -8.49 10.13 -37.46
C MET A 138 -8.49 11.46 -38.21
N HIS A 139 -8.11 11.37 -39.48
CA HIS A 139 -8.17 12.45 -40.46
C HIS A 139 -9.65 12.77 -40.74
N TRP A 140 -10.14 13.89 -40.23
CA TRP A 140 -11.41 14.46 -40.67
C TRP A 140 -11.11 15.40 -41.84
N ASP A 141 -11.04 14.85 -43.05
CA ASP A 141 -11.12 15.68 -44.25
C ASP A 141 -12.55 16.18 -44.43
N ALA A 142 -12.62 17.50 -44.59
CA ALA A 142 -13.80 18.25 -44.91
C ALA A 142 -14.44 17.76 -46.21
N MET A 143 -15.75 17.49 -46.17
CA MET A 143 -16.59 17.52 -47.35
C MET A 143 -17.57 18.67 -47.19
N THR A 144 -17.32 19.70 -47.99
CA THR A 144 -18.30 20.72 -48.39
C THR A 144 -19.17 20.14 -49.50
#